data_AF-A0A2H9QFE9-F1
#
_entry.id   AF-A0A2H9QFE9-F1
#
_cell.length_a   1.000
_cell.length_b   1.000
_cell.length_c   1.000
_cell.angle_alpha   90.00
_cell.angle_beta   90.00
_cell.angle_gamma   90.00
#
_symmetry.space_group_name_H-M   'P 1'
#
loop_
_entity.id
_entity.type
_entity.pdbx_description
1 polymer ?
#
loop_
_entity_poly.entity_id
_entity_poly.type
_entity_poly.pdbx_seq_one_letter_code
_entity_poly.pdbx_strand_id
1 'polypeptide(L)'
;MIKRIYLDSNVLISLLREEIDSSFNIRYLESANFFDFCKRNKHILLLSDWFFMEVKKIIFLSKKDVLEEFNRLKVNFSVIEKKTK
;
A
#
# COMPACT_ATOMS: atom_id res chain seq x y z
N MET A 1 -17.34 -7.83 8.66
CA MET A 1 -16.94 -6.84 9.67
C MET A 1 -15.84 -5.97 9.10
N ILE A 2 -16.03 -4.65 9.05
CA ILE A 2 -14.99 -3.72 8.57
C ILE A 2 -13.88 -3.65 9.63
N LYS A 3 -12.63 -3.66 9.18
CA LYS A 3 -11.43 -3.60 10.03
C LYS A 3 -10.54 -2.47 9.53
N ARG A 4 -9.78 -1.88 10.45
CA ARG A 4 -8.69 -0.95 10.17
C ARG A 4 -7.38 -1.71 10.27
N ILE A 5 -6.58 -1.71 9.21
CA ILE A 5 -5.39 -2.56 9.08
C ILE A 5 -4.18 -1.65 8.87
N TYR A 6 -3.18 -1.74 9.73
CA TYR A 6 -1.90 -1.09 9.49
C TYR A 6 -1.21 -1.79 8.32
N LEU A 7 -0.79 -1.00 7.33
CA LEU A 7 -0.14 -1.54 6.15
C LEU A 7 1.37 -1.37 6.26
N ASP A 8 2.09 -2.47 6.07
CA ASP A 8 3.54 -2.47 5.90
C ASP A 8 3.92 -2.03 4.48
N SER A 9 4.95 -1.20 4.35
CA SER A 9 5.40 -0.65 3.06
C SER A 9 5.81 -1.73 2.07
N ASN A 10 6.32 -2.87 2.54
CA ASN A 10 6.75 -3.98 1.69
C ASN A 10 5.60 -4.63 0.94
N VAL A 11 4.36 -4.54 1.43
CA VAL A 11 3.18 -5.08 0.74
C VAL A 11 2.90 -4.26 -0.53
N LEU A 12 2.97 -2.93 -0.44
CA LEU A 12 2.84 -2.08 -1.63
C LEU A 12 4.05 -2.23 -2.55
N ILE A 13 5.26 -2.22 -2.00
CA ILE A 13 6.50 -2.33 -2.79
C ILE A 13 6.53 -3.65 -3.58
N SER A 14 6.07 -4.75 -2.97
CA SER A 14 5.98 -6.05 -3.64
C SER A 14 4.96 -6.06 -4.76
N LEU A 15 3.86 -5.32 -4.61
CA LEU A 15 2.86 -5.13 -5.68
C LEU A 15 3.44 -4.35 -6.87
N LEU A 16 4.20 -3.28 -6.61
CA LEU A 16 4.66 -2.37 -7.66
C LEU A 16 5.98 -2.79 -8.33
N ARG A 17 6.83 -3.57 -7.64
CA ARG A 17 8.11 -4.00 -8.21
C ARG A 17 7.98 -4.95 -9.40
N GLU A 18 6.90 -5.70 -9.52
CA GLU A 18 6.71 -6.60 -10.67
C GLU A 18 6.36 -5.83 -11.96
N GLU A 19 5.83 -4.60 -11.86
CA GLU A 19 5.71 -3.71 -13.04
C GLU A 19 7.09 -3.29 -13.58
N ILE A 20 8.17 -3.49 -12.81
CA ILE A 20 9.54 -3.04 -13.12
C ILE A 20 10.47 -4.22 -13.47
N ASP A 21 10.46 -5.29 -12.67
CA ASP A 21 11.27 -6.50 -12.88
C ASP A 21 10.40 -7.60 -13.52
N SER A 22 10.63 -7.90 -14.79
CA SER A 22 9.83 -8.77 -15.67
C SER A 22 9.80 -10.27 -15.31
N SER A 23 9.88 -10.62 -14.02
CA SER A 23 9.92 -11.99 -13.50
C SER A 23 8.77 -12.27 -12.54
N PHE A 24 8.07 -13.39 -12.75
CA PHE A 24 6.96 -13.84 -11.90
C PHE A 24 7.39 -13.98 -10.43
N ASN A 25 6.78 -13.19 -9.54
CA ASN A 25 7.14 -13.07 -8.14
C ASN A 25 5.95 -13.44 -7.26
N ILE A 26 6.05 -14.54 -6.51
CA ILE A 26 4.98 -15.02 -5.61
C ILE A 26 4.51 -13.93 -4.63
N ARG A 27 5.40 -13.02 -4.21
CA ARG A 27 5.07 -11.91 -3.30
C ARG A 27 4.17 -10.86 -3.94
N TYR A 28 4.23 -10.69 -5.26
CA TYR A 28 3.29 -9.86 -6.01
C TYR A 28 1.89 -10.44 -5.87
N LEU A 29 1.71 -11.73 -6.15
CA LEU A 29 0.42 -12.39 -6.12
C LEU A 29 -0.23 -12.32 -4.72
N GLU A 30 0.55 -12.53 -3.67
CA GLU A 30 0.07 -12.40 -2.29
C GLU A 30 -0.37 -10.97 -1.97
N SER A 31 0.42 -9.97 -2.41
CA SER A 31 0.09 -8.56 -2.20
C SER A 31 -1.16 -8.16 -2.99
N ALA A 32 -1.27 -8.57 -4.25
CA ALA A 32 -2.46 -8.35 -5.09
C ALA A 32 -3.71 -8.97 -4.45
N ASN A 33 -3.62 -10.23 -4.01
CA ASN A 33 -4.71 -10.91 -3.31
C ASN A 33 -5.11 -10.19 -2.02
N PHE A 34 -4.15 -9.64 -1.27
CA PHE A 34 -4.40 -8.86 -0.07
C PHE A 34 -5.18 -7.56 -0.39
N PHE A 35 -4.77 -6.80 -1.41
CA PHE A 35 -5.49 -5.58 -1.79
C PHE A 35 -6.90 -5.89 -2.31
N ASP A 36 -7.07 -6.96 -3.09
CA ASP A 36 -8.39 -7.42 -3.55
C ASP A 36 -9.29 -7.86 -2.40
N PHE A 37 -8.74 -8.57 -1.41
CA PHE A 37 -9.46 -8.90 -0.19
C PHE A 37 -9.90 -7.65 0.56
N CYS A 38 -9.03 -6.65 0.70
CA CYS A 38 -9.35 -5.39 1.38
C CYS A 38 -10.45 -4.60 0.65
N LYS A 39 -10.38 -4.54 -0.68
CA LYS A 39 -11.39 -3.93 -1.55
C LYS A 39 -12.76 -4.58 -1.40
N ARG A 40 -12.83 -5.91 -1.57
CA ARG A 40 -14.10 -6.67 -1.48
C ARG A 40 -14.77 -6.52 -0.11
N ASN A 41 -13.97 -6.52 0.95
CA ASN A 41 -14.47 -6.44 2.33
C ASN A 41 -14.55 -5.02 2.88
N LYS A 42 -14.24 -3.99 2.07
CA LYS A 42 -14.25 -2.57 2.43
C LYS A 42 -13.39 -2.26 3.67
N HIS A 43 -12.30 -3.00 3.89
CA HIS A 43 -11.33 -2.73 4.95
C HIS A 43 -10.63 -1.39 4.70
N ILE A 44 -10.21 -0.71 5.77
CA ILE A 44 -9.51 0.58 5.70
C ILE A 44 -8.03 0.33 6.00
N LEU A 45 -7.18 0.63 5.03
CA LEU A 45 -5.73 0.55 5.17
C LEU A 45 -5.20 1.83 5.85
N LEU A 46 -4.40 1.68 6.88
CA LEU A 46 -3.83 2.79 7.64
C LEU A 46 -2.38 2.99 7.21
N LEU A 47 -2.08 4.19 6.68
CA LEU A 47 -0.77 4.56 6.14
C LEU A 47 -0.11 5.56 7.09
N SER A 48 1.05 5.23 7.63
CA SER A 48 1.82 6.13 8.50
C SER A 48 2.77 7.02 7.70
N ASP A 49 3.32 8.07 8.30
CA ASP A 49 4.39 8.85 7.67
C ASP A 49 5.62 7.98 7.33
N TRP A 50 5.93 6.99 8.18
CA TRP A 50 7.02 6.04 7.96
C TRP A 50 6.80 5.18 6.70
N PHE A 51 5.56 4.75 6.46
CA PHE A 51 5.19 4.02 5.25
C PHE A 51 5.58 4.79 3.98
N PHE A 52 5.25 6.09 3.91
CA PHE A 52 5.60 6.91 2.76
C PHE A 52 7.11 7.14 2.64
N MET A 53 7.83 7.27 3.77
CA MET A 53 9.28 7.40 3.77
C MET A 53 9.96 6.15 3.19
N GLU A 54 9.52 4.95 3.58
CA GLU A 54 10.08 3.69 3.07
C GLU A 54 9.78 3.48 1.59
N VAL A 55 8.54 3.72 1.17
CA VAL A 55 8.16 3.61 -0.25
C VAL A 55 9.00 4.55 -1.11
N LYS A 56 9.16 5.82 -0.68
CA LYS A 56 10.02 6.79 -1.37
C LYS A 56 11.48 6.34 -1.43
N LYS A 57 12.00 5.73 -0.35
CA LYS A 57 13.39 5.25 -0.30
C LYS A 57 13.64 4.08 -1.24
N ILE A 58 12.68 3.16 -1.38
CA ILE A 58 12.89 1.88 -2.07
C ILE A 58 12.51 1.93 -3.55
N ILE A 59 11.39 2.60 -3.88
CA ILE A 59 10.88 2.68 -5.25
C ILE A 59 10.66 4.12 -5.75
N PHE A 60 11.20 5.12 -5.03
CA PHE A 60 11.26 6.52 -5.46
C PHE A 60 9.93 7.24 -5.71
N LEU A 61 8.80 6.67 -5.26
CA LEU A 61 7.48 7.29 -5.37
C LEU A 61 7.27 8.36 -4.28
N SER A 62 6.67 9.49 -4.67
CA SER A 62 6.26 10.53 -3.72
C SER A 62 5.00 10.14 -2.95
N LYS A 63 4.69 10.84 -1.85
CA LYS A 63 3.42 10.65 -1.12
C LYS A 63 2.21 10.80 -2.05
N LYS A 64 2.25 11.74 -3.00
CA LYS A 64 1.18 11.95 -3.97
C LYS A 64 0.98 10.73 -4.88
N ASP A 65 2.06 10.20 -5.46
CA ASP A 65 2.01 9.05 -6.36
C ASP A 65 1.47 7.81 -5.65
N VAL A 66 1.90 7.60 -4.40
CA VAL A 66 1.40 6.52 -3.56
C VAL A 66 -0.10 6.66 -3.31
N LEU A 67 -0.61 7.86 -3.02
CA LEU A 67 -2.04 8.06 -2.81
C LEU A 67 -2.85 7.85 -4.10
N GLU A 68 -2.32 8.26 -5.25
CA GLU A 68 -2.91 7.99 -6.56
C GLU A 68 -2.99 6.49 -6.85
N GLU A 69 -1.97 5.73 -6.45
CA GLU A 69 -1.96 4.27 -6.60
C GLU A 69 -3.06 3.60 -5.77
N PHE A 70 -3.25 4.01 -4.51
CA PHE A 70 -4.35 3.46 -3.70
C PHE A 70 -5.73 3.80 -4.28
N ASN A 71 -5.87 4.98 -4.88
CA ASN A 71 -7.08 5.35 -5.61
C ASN A 71 -7.29 4.47 -6.86
N ARG A 72 -6.22 4.18 -7.62
CA ARG A 72 -6.21 3.26 -8.77
C ARG A 72 -6.66 1.85 -8.36
N LEU A 73 -6.15 1.35 -7.24
CA LEU A 73 -6.50 0.05 -6.66
C LEU A 73 -7.93 0.01 -6.10
N LYS A 74 -8.58 1.17 -5.91
CA LYS A 74 -9.94 1.31 -5.36
C LYS A 74 -10.08 0.68 -3.96
N VAL A 75 -9.05 0.84 -3.13
CA VAL A 75 -9.05 0.41 -1.73
C VAL A 75 -9.32 1.59 -0.80
N ASN A 76 -10.01 1.37 0.32
CA ASN A 76 -10.19 2.43 1.32
C ASN A 76 -8.90 2.59 2.12
N PHE A 77 -8.47 3.83 2.34
CA PHE A 77 -7.30 4.11 3.16
C PHE A 77 -7.47 5.38 4.00
N SER A 78 -6.65 5.51 5.03
CA SER A 78 -6.51 6.71 5.84
C SER A 78 -5.04 6.93 6.17
N VAL A 79 -4.60 8.19 6.11
CA VAL A 79 -3.27 8.57 6.58
C VAL A 79 -3.35 8.82 8.09
N ILE A 80 -2.41 8.25 8.84
CA ILE A 80 -2.25 8.52 10.26
C ILE A 80 -1.04 9.44 10.42
N GLU A 81 -1.32 10.69 10.73
CA GLU A 81 -0.31 11.69 11.05
C GLU A 81 0.01 11.62 12.53
N LYS A 82 1.30 11.71 12.88
CA LYS A 82 1.71 11.77 14.28
C LYS A 82 1.19 13.08 14.87
N LYS A 83 0.28 13.01 15.86
CA LYS A 83 -0.08 14.18 16.66
C LYS A 83 1.17 14.63 17.42
N THR A 84 1.80 15.72 16.97
CA THR A 84 2.76 16.45 17.78
C THR A 84 2.02 16.95 19.02
N LYS A 85 2.36 16.41 20.19
CA LYS A 85 2.03 16.99 21.49
C LYS A 85 3.17 17.90 21.91
#